data_AF-A0A254NST0-F1
#
_entry.id   AF-A0A254NST0-F1
#
_cell.length_a   1.000
_cell.length_b   1.000
_cell.length_c   1.000
_cell.angle_alpha   90.00
_cell.angle_beta   90.00
_cell.angle_gamma   90.00
#
_symmetry.space_group_name_H-M   'P 1'
#
loop_
_entity.id
_entity.type
_entity.pdbx_description
1 polymer ?
#
loop_
_entity_poly.entity_id
_entity_poly.type
_entity_poly.pdbx_seq_one_letter_code
_entity_poly.pdbx_strand_id
1 'polypeptide(L)'
;MNMTPEGIAAVSLIAVIVLARLLFGRLFVNRQDPRRLHHTAKGYLLTALGTVVTVGTIFGLRYADLDMQALRPILLGVLLAAGGYYAFLEWKYMRESRRHLATLLTTAIAVVAVGVYLWMPIA
;
A
#
# COMPACT_ATOMS: atom_id res chain seq x y z
N MET A 1 3.18 -3.45 -28.29
CA MET A 1 3.72 -2.19 -27.71
C MET A 1 4.94 -2.56 -26.90
N ASN A 2 6.12 -2.07 -27.26
CA ASN A 2 7.33 -2.27 -26.44
C ASN A 2 7.20 -1.40 -25.18
N MET A 3 7.42 -2.00 -24.00
CA MET A 3 7.42 -1.28 -22.73
C MET A 3 8.68 -0.40 -22.65
N THR A 4 8.51 0.84 -22.16
CA THR A 4 9.65 1.70 -21.83
C THR A 4 10.43 1.13 -20.65
N PRO A 5 11.74 1.43 -20.49
CA PRO A 5 12.53 1.01 -19.33
C PRO A 5 11.88 1.41 -17.99
N GLU A 6 11.27 2.59 -17.94
CA GLU A 6 10.50 3.08 -16.79
C GLU A 6 9.27 2.20 -16.52
N GLY A 7 8.56 1.79 -17.58
CA GLY A 7 7.44 0.85 -17.48
C GLY A 7 7.85 -0.51 -16.93
N ILE A 8 9.01 -1.04 -17.37
CA ILE A 8 9.56 -2.30 -16.87
C ILE A 8 9.94 -2.18 -15.37
N ALA A 9 10.56 -1.07 -14.98
CA ALA A 9 10.94 -0.82 -13.59
C ALA A 9 9.71 -0.67 -12.68
N ALA A 10 8.68 0.06 -13.11
CA ALA A 10 7.42 0.18 -12.38
C ALA A 10 6.70 -1.18 -12.22
N VAL A 11 6.66 -2.00 -13.27
CA VAL A 11 6.05 -3.35 -13.19
C VAL A 11 6.85 -4.25 -12.24
N SER A 12 8.18 -4.19 -12.30
CA SER A 12 9.06 -4.95 -11.41
C SER A 12 8.88 -4.53 -9.94
N LEU A 13 8.72 -3.24 -9.68
CA LEU A 13 8.43 -2.69 -8.37
C LEU A 13 7.10 -3.23 -7.82
N ILE A 14 6.04 -3.20 -8.63
CA ILE A 14 4.73 -3.75 -8.27
C ILE A 14 4.86 -5.25 -7.98
N ALA A 15 5.60 -5.98 -8.82
CA ALA A 15 5.82 -7.41 -8.63
C ALA A 15 6.48 -7.71 -7.28
N VAL A 16 7.51 -6.94 -6.89
CA VAL A 16 8.18 -7.07 -5.58
C VAL A 16 7.20 -6.82 -4.42
N ILE A 17 6.39 -5.75 -4.49
CA ILE A 17 5.42 -5.43 -3.45
C ILE A 17 4.35 -6.53 -3.33
N VAL A 18 3.85 -7.04 -4.46
CA VAL A 18 2.87 -8.13 -4.50
C VAL A 18 3.47 -9.42 -3.96
N LEU A 19 4.69 -9.78 -4.37
CA LEU A 19 5.40 -10.95 -3.87
C LEU A 19 5.63 -10.87 -2.37
N ALA A 20 6.09 -9.72 -1.86
CA ALA A 20 6.27 -9.50 -0.42
C ALA A 20 4.95 -9.70 0.33
N ARG A 21 3.85 -9.15 -0.19
CA ARG A 21 2.51 -9.32 0.41
C ARG A 21 2.07 -10.78 0.45
N LEU A 22 2.31 -11.53 -0.62
CA LEU A 22 1.97 -12.97 -0.70
C LEU A 22 2.84 -13.81 0.24
N LEU A 23 4.15 -13.51 0.30
CA LEU A 23 5.10 -14.18 1.20
C LEU A 23 4.75 -13.93 2.66
N PHE A 24 4.58 -12.67 3.07
CA PHE A 24 4.20 -12.35 4.45
C PHE A 24 2.79 -12.80 4.79
N GLY A 25 1.88 -12.77 3.83
CA GLY A 25 0.58 -13.40 3.94
C GLY A 25 0.71 -14.88 4.28
N ARG A 26 1.54 -15.64 3.57
CA ARG A 26 1.73 -17.07 3.88
C ARG A 26 2.50 -17.33 5.19
N LEU A 27 3.48 -16.49 5.52
CA LEU A 27 4.34 -16.68 6.69
C LEU A 27 3.65 -16.31 8.00
N PHE A 28 2.87 -15.23 8.01
CA PHE A 28 2.28 -14.69 9.23
C PHE A 28 0.78 -14.95 9.36
N VAL A 29 0.08 -15.24 8.27
CA VAL A 29 -1.38 -15.43 8.29
C VAL A 29 -1.71 -16.89 8.14
N ASN A 30 -2.38 -17.45 9.14
CA ASN A 30 -2.85 -18.82 9.07
C ASN A 30 -3.93 -18.94 7.97
N ARG A 31 -3.83 -19.93 7.06
CA ARG A 31 -4.76 -20.06 5.91
C ARG A 31 -6.21 -20.26 6.33
N GLN A 32 -6.42 -20.73 7.57
CA GLN A 32 -7.73 -20.97 8.15
C GLN A 32 -8.35 -19.71 8.77
N ASP A 33 -7.62 -18.61 8.91
CA ASP A 33 -8.19 -17.34 9.40
C ASP A 33 -9.09 -16.71 8.33
N PRO A 34 -10.41 -16.60 8.57
CA PRO A 34 -11.30 -15.96 7.62
C PRO A 34 -10.88 -14.50 7.41
N ARG A 35 -11.11 -13.94 6.22
CA ARG A 35 -10.97 -12.49 5.98
C ARG A 35 -12.07 -11.74 6.76
N ARG A 36 -11.92 -11.63 8.09
CA ARG A 36 -12.97 -11.10 9.00
C ARG A 36 -13.14 -9.58 8.96
N LEU A 37 -12.28 -8.85 8.26
CA LEU A 37 -12.35 -7.38 8.27
C LEU A 37 -13.65 -6.84 7.66
N HIS A 38 -14.23 -7.56 6.68
CA HIS A 38 -15.51 -7.21 6.07
C HIS A 38 -16.74 -7.83 6.77
N HIS A 39 -16.54 -8.72 7.75
CA HIS A 39 -17.65 -9.32 8.48
C HIS A 39 -18.24 -8.39 9.55
N THR A 40 -17.52 -7.35 9.95
CA THR A 40 -18.04 -6.30 10.83
C THR A 40 -18.41 -5.08 10.00
N ALA A 41 -19.64 -4.58 10.16
CA ALA A 41 -20.12 -3.38 9.45
C ALA A 41 -19.17 -2.18 9.66
N LYS A 42 -18.63 -2.04 10.88
CA LYS A 42 -17.65 -0.99 11.21
C LYS A 42 -16.32 -1.17 10.47
N GLY A 43 -15.78 -2.39 10.39
CA GLY A 43 -14.55 -2.68 9.67
C GLY A 43 -14.69 -2.46 8.16
N TYR A 44 -15.81 -2.87 7.58
CA TYR A 44 -16.16 -2.61 6.18
C TYR A 44 -16.24 -1.11 5.88
N LEU A 45 -17.00 -0.36 6.68
CA LEU A 45 -17.26 1.06 6.44
C LEU A 45 -15.99 1.91 6.60
N LEU A 46 -15.16 1.62 7.59
CA LEU A 46 -13.86 2.27 7.77
C LEU A 46 -12.88 1.95 6.62
N THR A 47 -12.87 0.71 6.15
CA THR A 47 -12.04 0.30 4.99
C THR A 47 -12.47 1.01 3.72
N ALA A 48 -13.78 1.07 3.47
CA ALA A 48 -14.36 1.77 2.33
C ALA A 48 -14.02 3.27 2.40
N LEU A 49 -14.20 3.90 3.57
CA LEU A 49 -13.89 5.30 3.77
C LEU A 49 -12.40 5.60 3.57
N GLY A 50 -11.51 4.77 4.12
CA GLY A 50 -10.06 4.88 3.88
C GLY A 50 -9.71 4.77 2.40
N THR A 51 -10.34 3.85 1.67
CA THR A 51 -10.13 3.68 0.22
C THR A 51 -10.61 4.91 -0.56
N VAL A 52 -11.80 5.43 -0.25
CA VAL A 52 -12.35 6.63 -0.89
C VAL A 52 -11.43 7.83 -0.63
N VAL A 53 -10.93 8.00 0.59
CA VAL A 53 -9.98 9.08 0.92
C VAL A 53 -8.69 8.92 0.12
N THR A 54 -8.08 7.73 0.08
CA THR A 54 -6.85 7.50 -0.69
C THR A 54 -7.03 7.78 -2.18
N VAL A 55 -8.11 7.26 -2.78
CA VAL A 55 -8.44 7.49 -4.20
C VAL A 55 -8.71 8.97 -4.47
N GLY A 56 -9.48 9.62 -3.60
CA GLY A 56 -9.79 11.04 -3.69
C GLY A 56 -8.54 11.91 -3.58
N THR A 57 -7.59 11.58 -2.70
CA THR A 57 -6.31 12.28 -2.60
C THR A 57 -5.48 12.11 -3.87
N ILE A 58 -5.34 10.88 -4.39
CA ILE A 58 -4.61 10.63 -5.65
C ILE A 58 -5.23 11.41 -6.81
N PHE A 59 -6.56 11.41 -6.90
CA PHE A 59 -7.28 12.15 -7.94
C PHE A 59 -7.10 13.66 -7.76
N GLY A 60 -7.23 14.19 -6.55
CA GLY A 60 -7.00 15.61 -6.25
C GLY A 60 -5.58 16.06 -6.62
N LEU A 61 -4.58 15.24 -6.30
CA LEU A 61 -3.18 15.50 -6.66
C LEU A 61 -2.95 15.50 -8.19
N ARG A 62 -3.76 14.77 -8.96
CA ARG A 62 -3.68 14.76 -10.43
C ARG A 62 -4.11 16.10 -11.04
N TYR A 63 -5.01 16.83 -10.40
CA TYR A 63 -5.50 18.14 -10.86
C TYR A 63 -4.81 19.31 -10.17
N ALA A 64 -3.95 19.04 -9.18
CA ALA A 64 -3.09 20.05 -8.61
C ALA A 64 -1.89 20.24 -9.55
N ASP A 65 -1.63 21.47 -9.98
CA ASP A 65 -0.43 21.85 -10.76
C ASP A 65 0.82 21.82 -9.88
N LEU A 66 1.10 20.66 -9.28
CA LEU A 66 2.24 20.42 -8.43
C LEU A 66 3.42 19.94 -9.26
N ASP A 67 4.59 20.48 -8.98
CA ASP A 67 5.84 19.97 -9.53
C ASP A 67 6.04 18.50 -9.10
N MET A 68 6.62 17.71 -10.00
CA MET A 68 6.89 16.29 -9.79
C MET A 68 7.81 16.07 -8.58
N GLN A 69 8.69 17.02 -8.26
CA GLN A 69 9.51 16.97 -7.04
C GLN A 69 8.68 17.07 -5.76
N ALA A 70 7.64 17.91 -5.75
CA ALA A 70 6.72 18.06 -4.62
C ALA A 70 5.73 16.88 -4.52
N LEU A 71 5.35 16.29 -5.65
CA LEU A 71 4.40 15.17 -5.71
C LEU A 71 4.96 13.88 -5.09
N ARG A 72 6.25 13.59 -5.31
CA ARG A 72 6.95 12.37 -4.83
C ARG A 72 6.81 12.12 -3.31
N PRO A 73 7.19 13.05 -2.42
CA PRO A 73 7.06 12.85 -0.98
C PRO A 73 5.61 12.78 -0.52
N ILE A 74 4.68 13.48 -1.19
CA ILE A 74 3.25 13.43 -0.87
C ILE A 74 2.70 12.03 -1.16
N LEU A 75 3.01 11.44 -2.33
CA LEU A 75 2.58 10.09 -2.68
C LEU A 75 3.14 9.04 -1.73
N LEU A 76 4.41 9.18 -1.32
CA LEU A 76 5.00 8.32 -0.29
C LEU A 76 4.29 8.46 1.06
N GLY A 77 3.97 9.68 1.46
CA GLY A 77 3.20 9.96 2.68
C GLY A 77 1.81 9.32 2.64
N VAL A 78 1.10 9.43 1.51
CA VAL A 78 -0.20 8.79 1.31
C VAL A 78 -0.08 7.27 1.38
N LEU A 79 0.94 6.68 0.75
CA LEU A 79 1.18 5.23 0.80
C LEU A 79 1.43 4.75 2.25
N LEU A 80 2.29 5.46 2.99
CA LEU A 80 2.60 5.14 4.38
C LEU A 80 1.35 5.28 5.27
N ALA A 81 0.60 6.38 5.13
CA ALA A 81 -0.62 6.63 5.89
C ALA A 81 -1.70 5.58 5.60
N ALA A 82 -1.89 5.23 4.33
CA ALA A 82 -2.83 4.19 3.92
C ALA A 82 -2.42 2.83 4.50
N GLY A 83 -1.17 2.40 4.31
CA GLY A 83 -0.70 1.12 4.84
C GLY A 83 -0.74 1.03 6.36
N GLY A 84 -0.39 2.11 7.07
CA GLY A 84 -0.52 2.22 8.52
C GLY A 84 -1.97 2.17 9.00
N TYR A 85 -2.88 2.88 8.32
CA TYR A 85 -4.32 2.84 8.61
C TYR A 85 -4.89 1.42 8.45
N TYR A 86 -4.55 0.74 7.36
CA TYR A 86 -4.96 -0.64 7.13
C TYR A 86 -4.41 -1.60 8.19
N ALA A 87 -3.13 -1.49 8.53
CA ALA A 87 -2.55 -2.27 9.61
C ALA A 87 -3.22 -2.02 10.97
N PHE A 88 -3.58 -0.76 11.25
CA PHE A 88 -4.32 -0.41 12.47
C PHE A 88 -5.72 -1.02 12.48
N LEU A 89 -6.46 -0.99 11.37
CA LEU A 89 -7.75 -1.66 11.25
C LEU A 89 -7.61 -3.18 11.45
N GLU A 90 -6.59 -3.80 10.88
CA GLU A 90 -6.32 -5.23 11.07
C GLU A 90 -5.99 -5.54 12.53
N TRP A 91 -5.20 -4.71 13.20
CA TRP A 91 -4.88 -4.87 14.62
C TRP A 91 -6.13 -4.69 15.51
N LYS A 92 -6.99 -3.72 15.19
CA LYS A 92 -8.18 -3.39 15.98
C LYS A 92 -9.31 -4.40 15.81
N TYR A 93 -9.55 -4.88 14.59
CA TYR A 93 -10.71 -5.73 14.26
C TYR A 93 -10.36 -7.20 14.04
N MET A 94 -9.08 -7.55 13.86
CA MET A 94 -8.60 -8.92 13.68
C MET A 94 -7.36 -9.19 14.53
N ARG A 95 -7.41 -8.79 15.82
CA ARG A 95 -6.29 -8.83 16.77
C ARG A 95 -5.68 -10.22 16.98
N GLU A 96 -6.49 -11.26 16.83
CA GLU A 96 -6.07 -12.68 16.90
C GLU A 96 -5.17 -13.08 15.72
N SER A 97 -5.28 -12.39 14.59
CA SER A 97 -4.46 -12.65 13.40
C SER A 97 -3.19 -11.79 13.41
N ARG A 98 -2.04 -12.37 13.04
CA ARG A 98 -0.80 -11.62 12.80
C ARG A 98 -0.79 -10.87 11.46
N ARG A 99 -1.97 -10.63 10.86
CA ARG A 99 -2.12 -9.92 9.57
C ARG A 99 -1.60 -8.49 9.63
N HIS A 100 -1.85 -7.80 10.74
CA HIS A 100 -1.36 -6.44 10.96
C HIS A 100 0.17 -6.35 10.82
N LEU A 101 0.92 -7.36 11.29
CA LEU A 101 2.37 -7.44 11.10
C LEU A 101 2.74 -7.64 9.63
N ALA A 102 2.04 -8.53 8.91
CA ALA A 102 2.27 -8.72 7.47
C ALA A 102 2.01 -7.44 6.68
N THR A 103 0.94 -6.70 7.01
CA THR A 103 0.61 -5.42 6.37
C THR A 103 1.61 -4.33 6.70
N LEU A 104 2.08 -4.23 7.95
CA LEU A 104 3.14 -3.30 8.33
C LEU A 104 4.45 -3.60 7.58
N LEU A 105 4.88 -4.87 7.55
CA LEU A 105 6.09 -5.28 6.84
C LEU A 105 5.98 -5.02 5.34
N THR A 106 4.83 -5.34 4.74
CA THR A 106 4.58 -5.07 3.32
C THR A 106 4.61 -3.56 3.04
N THR A 107 4.00 -2.76 3.91
CA THR A 107 3.98 -1.29 3.78
C THR A 107 5.39 -0.72 3.91
N ALA A 108 6.18 -1.21 4.86
CA ALA A 108 7.57 -0.79 5.03
C ALA A 108 8.40 -1.10 3.77
N ILE A 109 8.29 -2.32 3.23
CA ILE A 109 8.97 -2.67 1.97
C ILE A 109 8.47 -1.81 0.82
N ALA A 110 7.17 -1.57 0.70
CA ALA A 110 6.61 -0.73 -0.36
C ALA A 110 7.13 0.71 -0.28
N VAL A 111 7.19 1.30 0.91
CA VAL A 111 7.73 2.65 1.11
C VAL A 111 9.21 2.71 0.77
N VAL A 112 10.02 1.73 1.20
CA VAL A 112 11.44 1.66 0.86
C VAL A 112 11.64 1.47 -0.64
N ALA A 113 10.93 0.53 -1.25
CA ALA A 113 11.05 0.22 -2.67
C ALA A 113 10.64 1.42 -3.54
N VAL A 114 9.50 2.06 -3.23
CA VAL A 114 9.05 3.27 -3.93
C VAL A 114 10.01 4.43 -3.65
N GLY A 115 10.49 4.59 -2.42
CA GLY A 115 11.48 5.61 -2.06
C GLY A 115 12.76 5.49 -2.88
N VAL A 116 13.33 4.28 -2.97
CA VAL A 116 14.51 3.99 -3.78
C VAL A 116 14.25 4.26 -5.26
N TYR A 117 13.11 3.81 -5.80
CA TYR A 117 12.72 4.07 -7.18
C TYR A 117 12.61 5.57 -7.49
N LEU A 118 12.05 6.35 -6.57
CA LEU A 118 11.90 7.80 -6.72
C LEU A 118 13.21 8.59 -6.54
N TRP A 119 14.24 7.97 -5.94
CA TRP A 119 15.57 8.54 -5.75
C TRP A 119 16.59 8.07 -6.79
N MET A 120 16.27 7.05 -7.58
CA MET A 120 17.10 6.71 -8.74
C MET A 120 17.06 7.87 -9.74
N PRO A 121 18.23 8.38 -10.18
CA PRO A 121 18.27 9.40 -11.22
C PRO A 121 17.65 8.80 -12.49
N ILE A 122 16.64 9.49 -13.01
CA ILE A 122 16.08 9.18 -14.33
C ILE A 122 17.17 9.61 -15.32
N ALA A 123 17.81 8.63 -15.97
CA ALA A 123 18.82 8.85 -17.00
C ALA A 123 18.19 9.29 -18.32
#